data_AF-A0A9E3D660-F1
#
_entry.id   AF-A0A9E3D660-F1
#
_cell.length_a   1.000
_cell.length_b   1.000
_cell.length_c   1.000
_cell.angle_alpha   90.00
_cell.angle_beta   90.00
_cell.angle_gamma   90.00
#
_symmetry.space_group_name_H-M   'P 1'
#
loop_
_entity.id
_entity.type
_entity.pdbx_description
1 polymer ?
#
loop_
_entity_poly.entity_id
_entity_poly.type
_entity_poly.pdbx_seq_one_letter_code
_entity_poly.pdbx_strand_id
1 'polypeptide(L)' 'MFKIRRGTTLKKGDPVFIRGEHLSGTIFETHKNDVEVNVVAGGVEERRHFSYDVIERLLTLDEMSTG' A
#
# COMPACT_ATOMS: atom_id res chain seq x y z
N MET A 1 -8.77 10.89 8.54
CA MET A 1 -7.76 9.80 8.43
C MET A 1 -8.34 8.56 9.11
N PHE A 2 -9.00 7.68 8.35
CA PHE A 2 -9.63 6.48 8.89
C PHE A 2 -8.65 5.31 8.87
N LYS A 3 -8.54 4.59 10.00
CA LYS A 3 -7.64 3.44 10.16
C LYS A 3 -8.23 2.23 9.46
N ILE A 4 -7.47 1.58 8.58
CA ILE A 4 -7.87 0.31 7.96
C ILE A 4 -7.93 -0.79 9.02
N ARG A 5 -8.97 -1.62 8.94
CA ARG A 5 -9.14 -2.76 9.84
C ARG A 5 -8.18 -3.88 9.43
N ARG A 6 -7.52 -4.45 10.43
CA ARG A 6 -6.67 -5.65 10.30
C ARG A 6 -7.46 -6.76 9.59
N GLY A 7 -6.92 -7.32 8.50
CA GLY A 7 -7.52 -8.44 7.75
C GLY A 7 -7.92 -8.16 6.30
N THR A 8 -7.65 -6.97 5.76
CA THR A 8 -7.88 -6.69 4.33
C THR A 8 -6.80 -7.38 3.48
N THR A 9 -7.21 -8.24 2.54
CA THR A 9 -6.31 -8.85 1.55
C THR A 9 -5.72 -7.78 0.64
N LEU A 10 -4.39 -7.70 0.58
CA LEU A 10 -3.68 -6.84 -0.39
C LEU A 10 -3.62 -7.53 -1.75
N LYS A 11 -3.82 -6.77 -2.82
CA LYS A 11 -3.76 -7.21 -4.22
C LYS A 11 -2.86 -6.28 -5.02
N LYS A 12 -2.28 -6.80 -6.10
CA LYS A 12 -1.56 -5.99 -7.08
C LYS A 12 -2.40 -4.79 -7.53
N GLY A 13 -1.80 -3.60 -7.53
CA GLY A 13 -2.43 -2.32 -7.84
C GLY A 13 -3.03 -1.61 -6.62
N ASP A 14 -3.16 -2.27 -5.47
CA ASP A 14 -3.68 -1.62 -4.26
C ASP A 14 -2.72 -0.48 -3.85
N PRO A 15 -3.22 0.74 -3.64
CA PRO A 15 -2.41 1.82 -3.12
C PRO A 15 -2.14 1.56 -1.63
N VAL A 16 -0.91 1.83 -1.21
CA VAL A 16 -0.42 1.57 0.14
C VAL A 16 0.48 2.69 0.64
N PHE A 17 0.60 2.77 1.95
CA PHE A 17 1.48 3.65 2.69
C PHE A 17 2.44 2.80 3.54
N ILE A 18 3.72 3.12 3.48
CA ILE A 18 4.78 2.47 4.22
C ILE A 18 5.07 3.33 5.44
N ARG A 19 4.61 2.89 6.62
CA ARG A 19 4.64 3.70 7.84
C ARG A 19 6.03 4.12 8.27
N GLY A 20 7.01 3.22 8.16
CA GLY A 20 8.38 3.46 8.63
C GLY A 20 9.12 4.48 7.78
N GLU A 21 8.87 4.46 6.46
CA GLU A 21 9.59 5.28 5.49
C GLU A 21 8.81 6.55 5.09
N HIS A 22 7.55 6.67 5.55
CA HIS A 22 6.63 7.73 5.12
C HIS A 22 6.47 7.81 3.59
N LEU A 23 6.50 6.65 2.93
CA LEU A 23 6.36 6.55 1.47
C LEU A 23 4.97 6.06 1.10
N SER A 24 4.48 6.51 -0.06
CA SER A 24 3.31 5.92 -0.72
C SER A 24 3.74 5.13 -1.94
N GLY A 25 3.00 4.07 -2.23
CA GLY A 25 3.25 3.25 -3.40
C GLY A 25 2.04 2.43 -3.80
N THR A 26 2.24 1.54 -4.76
CA THR A 26 1.24 0.56 -5.20
C THR A 26 1.81 -0.85 -5.09
N ILE A 27 0.98 -1.81 -4.68
CA ILE A 27 1.39 -3.21 -4.62
C ILE A 27 1.73 -3.69 -6.03
N PHE A 28 2.95 -4.18 -6.21
CA PHE A 28 3.37 -4.84 -7.44
C PHE A 28 3.06 -6.35 -7.39
N GLU A 29 3.49 -7.00 -6.30
CA GLU A 29 3.31 -8.43 -6.10
C GLU A 29 3.26 -8.75 -4.60
N THR A 30 2.46 -9.75 -4.22
CA THR A 30 2.37 -10.25 -2.84
C THR A 30 2.99 -11.63 -2.75
N HIS A 31 3.85 -11.84 -1.78
CA HIS A 31 4.39 -13.15 -1.44
C HIS A 31 3.84 -13.62 -0.09
N LYS A 32 4.28 -14.80 0.35
CA LYS A 32 3.77 -15.43 1.58
C LYS A 32 4.03 -14.59 2.83
N ASN A 33 5.18 -13.93 2.91
CA ASN A 33 5.65 -13.23 4.12
C ASN A 33 5.88 -11.74 3.92
N ASP A 34 5.81 -11.27 2.68
CA ASP A 34 6.28 -9.94 2.28
C ASP A 34 5.61 -9.51 0.98
N VAL A 35 5.83 -8.26 0.62
CA VAL A 35 5.17 -7.60 -0.51
C VAL A 35 6.17 -6.73 -1.25
N GLU A 36 6.16 -6.83 -2.57
CA GLU A 36 6.84 -5.88 -3.44
C GLU A 36 5.92 -4.70 -3.72
N VAL A 37 6.42 -3.49 -3.45
CA VAL A 37 5.71 -2.23 -3.65
C VAL A 37 6.50 -1.37 -4.61
N ASN A 38 5.83 -0.83 -5.62
CA ASN A 38 6.36 0.26 -6.42
C ASN A 38 6.14 1.55 -5.63
N VAL A 39 7.19 2.09 -5.02
CA VAL A 39 7.13 3.36 -4.29
C VAL A 39 7.46 4.51 -5.23
N VAL A 40 6.81 5.66 -5.02
CA VAL A 40 7.09 6.87 -5.78
C VAL A 40 7.82 7.85 -4.87
N ALA A 41 9.11 8.08 -5.14
CA ALA A 41 9.92 9.04 -4.39
C ALA A 41 10.58 10.02 -5.38
N GLY A 42 10.28 11.32 -5.23
CA GLY A 42 10.89 12.35 -6.08
C GLY A 42 10.59 12.24 -7.58
N GLY A 43 9.47 11.61 -7.95
CA GLY A 43 9.09 11.40 -9.37
C GLY A 43 9.72 10.18 -10.03
N VAL A 44 10.48 9.37 -9.27
CA VAL A 44 11.00 8.08 -9.73
C VAL A 44 10.20 6.96 -9.06
N GLU A 45 9.77 5.99 -9.86
CA GLU A 45 9.18 4.75 -9.35
C GLU A 45 10.30 3.73 -9.09
N GLU A 46 10.39 3.25 -7.85
CA GLU A 46 11.36 2.22 -7.45
C GLU A 46 10.62 1.04 -6.83
N ARG A 47 11.02 -0.17 -7.20
CA ARG A 47 10.49 -1.39 -6.58
C ARG A 47 11.24 -1.69 -5.30
N ARG A 48 10.51 -1.72 -4.19
CA ARG A 48 11.06 -2.01 -2.86
C ARG A 48 10.26 -3.10 -2.17
N HIS A 49 10.98 -3.85 -1.35
CA HIS A 49 10.47 -4.99 -0.59
C HIS A 49 10.08 -4.55 0.82
N PHE A 50 8.87 -4.91 1.26
CA PHE A 50 8.38 -4.56 2.59
C PHE A 50 7.66 -5.73 3.25
N SER A 51 7.84 -5.85 4.57
CA SER A 51 7.07 -6.78 5.39
C SER A 51 5.64 -6.25 5.62
N TYR A 52 4.69 -7.15 5.78
CA TYR A 52 3.27 -6.80 5.97
C TYR A 52 2.99 -5.95 7.20
N ASP A 53 3.84 -6.02 8.24
CA ASP A 53 3.69 -5.28 9.49
C ASP A 53 3.93 -3.76 9.34
N VAL A 54 4.67 -3.36 8.31
CA VAL A 54 4.98 -1.94 8.04
C VAL A 54 4.07 -1.31 6.97
N ILE A 55 3.26 -2.12 6.29
CA ILE A 55 2.37 -1.67 5.21
C ILE A 55 0.98 -1.36 5.77
N GLU A 56 0.51 -0.14 5.52
CA GLU A 56 -0.89 0.23 5.66
C GLU A 56 -1.49 0.38 4.27
N ARG A 57 -2.70 -0.17 4.03
CA ARG A 57 -3.41 0.11 2.79
C ARG A 57 -3.74 1.61 2.73
N LEU A 58 -3.92 2.18 1.56
CA LEU A 58 -4.57 3.46 1.37
C LEU A 58 -5.93 3.15 0.74
N LEU A 59 -7.02 3.57 1.39
CA LEU A 59 -8.32 3.52 0.74
C LEU A 59 -8.36 4.67 -0.26
N THR A 60 -8.45 4.36 -1.55
CA THR A 60 -8.81 5.35 -2.56
C THR A 60 -10.18 5.89 -2.21
N LEU A 61 -10.32 7.22 -2.23
CA LEU A 61 -11.57 7.94 -1.95
C LEU A 61 -12.71 7.62 -2.95
N ASP A 62 -12.52 6.68 -3.86
CA ASP A 62 -13.50 6.24 -4.89
C ASP A 62 -14.62 5.31 -4.35
N GLU A 63 -14.65 5.03 -3.05
CA GLU A 63 -15.82 4.43 -2.37
C GLU A 63 -16.47 5.40 -1.36
N MET A 64 -16.38 6.71 -1.63
CA MET A 64 -17.31 7.70 -1.09
C MET A 64 -18.00 8.48 -2.23
N SER A 65 -18.67 7.77 -3.13
CA SER A 65 -19.89 8.31 -3.76
C SER A 65 -21.06 7.49 -3.26
N THR A 66 -21.56 7.93 -2.10
CA THR A 66 -22.98 7.99 -1.73
C THR A 66 -23.99 7.37 -2.70
N GLY A 67 -24.82 6.46 -2.17
CA GLY A 67 -26.25 6.38 -2.54
C GLY A 67 -26.60 5.39 -3.63
#